data_AF-A0A2V8JC67-F1
#
_entry.id   AF-A0A2V8JC67-F1
#
_cell.length_a   1.000
_cell.length_b   1.000
_cell.length_c   1.000
_cell.angle_alpha   90.00
_cell.angle_beta   90.00
_cell.angle_gamma   90.00
#
_symmetry.space_group_name_H-M   'P 1'
#
loop_
_entity.id
_entity.type
_entity.pdbx_description
1 polymer ?
#
loop_
_entity_poly.entity_id
_entity_poly.type
_entity_poly.pdbx_seq_one_letter_code
_entity_poly.pdbx_strand_id
1 'polypeptide(L)'
;MRLTQPPAVATWLLRQFGCSPRNEAILGDLMEQFAHGRSRLWYWRQTLIALIVGSLRGVWEEKARALGAIATGWIILVLYSLMFAGPLLHFIEFESSPNLAFAQYLFSRVLPRNWMIFYYWFQPALFAFVFALLGCVVGAFSGRVVAKFQPSAPIPIVTLYAASVCGYQFCRISFAIMKWGLPFVYPGHEVRGLFMFLVHQIAWATIIASILFGGGLLKARVENSSHAQYPTD
;
A
#
# COMPACT_ATOMS: atom_id res chain seq x y z
N MET A 1 0.48 38.79 -1.47
CA MET A 1 -0.90 38.63 -0.94
C MET A 1 -0.84 37.75 0.30
N ARG A 2 -1.06 38.31 1.49
CA ARG A 2 -1.10 37.56 2.75
C ARG A 2 -2.45 36.87 2.86
N LEU A 3 -2.46 35.55 2.77
CA LEU A 3 -3.67 34.75 2.89
C LEU A 3 -3.98 34.61 4.39
N THR A 4 -5.03 35.29 4.84
CA THR A 4 -5.49 35.35 6.24
C THR A 4 -6.16 34.07 6.73
N GLN A 5 -6.46 33.13 5.84
CA GLN A 5 -7.17 31.90 6.21
C GLN A 5 -6.23 30.69 6.25
N PRO A 6 -6.23 29.93 7.36
CA PRO A 6 -5.47 28.69 7.47
C PRO A 6 -5.94 27.69 6.40
N PRO A 7 -5.05 26.84 5.88
CA PRO A 7 -5.43 25.84 4.87
C PRO A 7 -6.44 24.85 5.47
N ALA A 8 -7.71 25.01 5.09
CA ALA A 8 -8.85 24.25 5.62
C ALA A 8 -8.65 22.73 5.56
N VAL A 9 -7.97 22.23 4.53
CA VAL A 9 -7.67 20.80 4.37
C VAL A 9 -6.68 20.29 5.42
N ALA A 10 -5.67 21.08 5.78
CA ALA A 10 -4.68 20.71 6.79
C ALA A 10 -5.32 20.72 8.20
N THR A 11 -6.11 21.75 8.49
CA THR A 11 -6.88 21.85 9.73
C THR A 11 -7.90 20.71 9.86
N TRP A 12 -8.54 20.32 8.75
CA TRP A 12 -9.43 19.17 8.67
C TRP A 12 -8.69 17.84 8.93
N LEU A 13 -7.53 17.63 8.30
CA LEU A 13 -6.68 16.44 8.54
C LEU A 13 -6.27 16.30 10.01
N LEU A 14 -5.83 17.40 10.63
CA LEU A 14 -5.39 17.39 12.03
C LEU A 14 -6.54 17.10 13.00
N ARG A 15 -7.73 17.65 12.76
CA ARG A 15 -8.94 17.32 13.54
C ARG A 15 -9.36 15.87 13.36
N GLN A 16 -9.31 15.37 12.13
CA GLN A 16 -9.84 14.06 11.78
C GLN A 16 -9.03 12.90 12.37
N PHE A 17 -7.71 13.06 12.45
CA PHE A 17 -6.81 12.01 12.91
C PHE A 17 -6.19 12.33 14.28
N GLY A 18 -6.46 13.52 14.83
CA GLY A 18 -5.89 14.00 16.07
C GLY A 18 -6.87 14.02 17.24
N CYS A 19 -7.58 12.92 17.52
CA CYS A 19 -8.51 12.81 18.65
C CYS A 19 -7.82 12.62 20.01
N SER A 20 -6.80 13.43 20.31
CA SER A 20 -6.17 13.48 21.64
C SER A 20 -6.27 14.92 22.17
N PRO A 21 -6.61 15.15 23.45
CA PRO A 21 -6.68 16.50 24.05
C PRO A 21 -5.41 17.34 23.84
N ARG A 22 -4.27 16.66 23.67
CA ARG A 22 -2.97 17.29 23.39
C ARG A 22 -2.85 17.85 21.97
N ASN A 23 -3.58 17.29 21.01
CA ASN A 23 -3.59 17.75 19.62
C ASN A 23 -4.41 19.02 19.43
N GLU A 24 -5.41 19.27 20.27
CA GLU A 24 -6.14 20.54 20.28
C GLU A 24 -5.23 21.71 20.70
N ALA A 25 -4.36 21.49 21.70
CA ALA A 25 -3.35 22.46 22.09
C ALA A 25 -2.34 22.74 20.96
N ILE A 26 -1.91 21.69 20.25
CA ILE A 26 -1.01 21.83 19.09
C ILE A 26 -1.71 22.54 17.92
N LEU A 27 -3.02 22.31 17.73
CA LEU A 27 -3.82 22.99 16.71
C LEU A 27 -3.92 24.50 16.98
N GLY A 28 -4.14 24.88 18.25
CA GLY A 28 -4.17 26.27 18.69
C GLY A 28 -2.86 26.99 18.41
N ASP A 29 -1.74 26.40 18.83
CA ASP A 29 -0.39 26.95 18.60
C ASP A 29 -0.08 27.09 17.10
N LEU A 30 -0.48 26.11 16.28
CA LEU A 30 -0.33 26.17 14.83
C LEU A 30 -1.14 27.30 14.17
N MET A 31 -2.36 27.54 14.63
CA MET A 31 -3.21 28.62 14.14
C MET A 31 -2.65 29.99 14.53
N GLU A 32 -2.17 30.13 15.76
CA GLU A 32 -1.58 31.36 16.27
C GLU A 32 -0.28 31.72 15.51
N GLN A 33 0.60 30.74 15.28
CA GLN A 33 1.83 30.95 14.50
C GLN A 33 1.56 31.21 13.00
N PHE A 34 0.47 30.68 12.45
CA PHE A 34 0.03 31.02 11.09
C PHE A 34 -0.46 32.47 11.00
N ALA A 35 -1.23 32.94 12.00
CA ALA A 35 -1.67 34.33 12.10
C ALA A 35 -0.49 35.32 12.19
N HIS A 36 0.63 34.90 12.77
CA HIS A 36 1.89 35.65 12.81
C HIS A 36 2.66 35.70 11.48
N GLY A 37 2.07 35.24 10.37
CA GLY A 37 2.61 35.43 9.02
C GLY A 37 3.49 34.30 8.49
N ARG A 38 3.43 33.10 9.11
CA ARG A 38 4.11 31.91 8.59
C ARG A 38 3.46 31.41 7.29
N SER A 39 4.26 30.77 6.44
CA SER A 39 3.79 30.31 5.12
C SER A 39 2.90 29.07 5.20
N ARG A 40 2.04 28.87 4.19
CA ARG A 40 1.18 27.67 4.08
C ARG A 40 1.97 26.36 4.08
N LEU A 41 3.14 26.34 3.44
CA LEU A 41 4.03 25.18 3.43
C LEU A 41 4.56 24.84 4.83
N TRP A 42 4.84 25.86 5.65
CA TRP A 42 5.25 25.66 7.04
C TRP A 42 4.11 25.04 7.86
N TYR A 43 2.88 25.55 7.72
CA TYR A 43 1.70 24.99 8.39
C TYR A 43 1.46 23.53 7.99
N TRP A 44 1.58 23.21 6.70
CA TRP A 44 1.44 21.84 6.20
C TRP A 44 2.50 20.88 6.75
N ARG A 45 3.76 21.31 6.82
CA ARG A 45 4.84 20.51 7.41
C ARG A 45 4.56 20.20 8.87
N GLN A 46 4.19 21.21 9.66
CA GLN A 46 3.92 21.02 11.08
C GLN A 46 2.67 20.17 11.33
N THR A 47 1.63 20.37 10.51
CA THR A 47 0.42 19.53 10.53
C THR A 47 0.76 18.07 10.32
N LEU A 48 1.58 17.75 9.31
CA LEU A 48 2.02 16.38 9.02
C LEU A 48 2.91 15.82 10.14
N ILE A 49 3.83 16.62 10.69
CA ILE A 49 4.70 16.19 11.79
C ILE A 49 3.87 15.88 13.04
N ALA A 50 2.98 16.77 13.46
CA ALA A 50 2.11 16.58 14.61
C ALA A 50 1.24 15.32 14.45
N LEU A 51 0.71 15.13 13.24
CA LEU A 51 -0.08 13.95 12.90
C LEU A 51 0.71 12.65 13.04
N ILE A 52 1.90 12.59 12.44
CA ILE A 52 2.79 11.43 12.45
C ILE A 52 3.24 11.14 13.89
N VAL A 53 3.71 12.15 14.61
CA VAL A 53 4.24 12.00 15.97
C VAL A 53 3.13 11.60 16.95
N GLY A 54 1.95 12.23 16.88
CA GLY A 54 0.81 11.89 17.73
C GLY A 54 0.31 10.47 17.50
N SER A 55 0.19 10.07 16.22
CA SER A 55 -0.25 8.73 15.82
C SER A 55 0.75 7.66 16.24
N LEU A 56 2.04 7.91 16.04
CA LEU A 56 3.10 6.99 16.43
C LEU A 56 3.15 6.86 17.96
N ARG A 57 3.07 7.96 18.72
CA ARG A 57 3.22 7.91 20.18
C ARG A 57 2.22 6.98 20.85
N GLY A 58 0.95 6.99 20.44
CA GLY A 58 -0.06 6.04 20.93
C GLY A 58 0.22 4.58 20.56
N VAL A 59 0.88 4.32 19.43
CA VAL A 59 1.37 2.99 19.03
C VAL A 59 2.60 2.58 19.86
N TRP A 60 3.47 3.53 20.18
CA TRP A 60 4.69 3.31 20.96
C TRP A 60 4.48 3.21 22.48
N GLU A 61 3.31 3.54 23.01
CA GLU A 61 2.96 3.27 24.41
C GLU A 61 2.73 1.76 24.65
N GLU A 62 2.24 1.02 23.66
CA GLU A 62 2.07 -0.44 23.69
C GLU A 62 2.98 -1.16 22.67
N LYS A 63 4.29 -0.85 22.67
CA LYS A 63 5.29 -1.32 21.67
C LYS A 63 5.20 -2.81 21.35
N ALA A 64 5.00 -3.65 22.36
CA ALA A 64 4.95 -5.11 22.19
C ALA A 64 3.74 -5.57 21.37
N ARG A 65 2.56 -4.96 21.59
CA ARG A 65 1.35 -5.26 20.82
C ARG A 65 1.44 -4.70 19.41
N ALA A 66 2.00 -3.50 19.25
CA ALA A 66 2.24 -2.91 17.94
C ALA A 66 3.18 -3.75 17.07
N LEU A 67 4.32 -4.16 17.65
CA LEU A 67 5.28 -5.06 16.99
C LEU A 67 4.65 -6.42 16.68
N GLY A 68 3.89 -6.99 17.62
CA GLY A 68 3.19 -8.26 17.41
C GLY A 68 2.18 -8.20 16.26
N ALA A 69 1.43 -7.11 16.14
CA ALA A 69 0.48 -6.90 15.06
C ALA A 69 1.19 -6.80 13.70
N ILE A 70 2.23 -5.96 13.61
CA ILE A 70 3.03 -5.79 12.39
C ILE A 70 3.68 -7.12 11.99
N ALA A 71 4.30 -7.82 12.94
CA ALA A 71 4.92 -9.13 12.71
C ALA A 71 3.89 -10.15 12.20
N THR A 72 2.70 -10.22 12.80
CA THR A 72 1.63 -11.11 12.37
C THR A 72 1.16 -10.77 10.95
N GLY A 73 0.98 -9.49 10.63
CA GLY A 73 0.64 -9.03 9.29
C GLY A 73 1.73 -9.40 8.26
N TRP A 74 3.00 -9.28 8.63
CA TRP A 74 4.13 -9.71 7.79
C TRP A 74 4.18 -11.22 7.60
N ILE A 75 3.94 -12.02 8.63
CA ILE A 75 3.89 -13.48 8.53
C ILE A 75 2.81 -13.91 7.53
N ILE A 76 1.62 -13.31 7.59
CA ILE A 76 0.53 -13.59 6.63
C ILE A 76 0.98 -13.25 5.19
N LEU A 77 1.59 -12.08 4.98
CA LEU A 77 2.07 -11.68 3.65
C LEU A 77 3.22 -12.54 3.14
N VAL A 78 4.14 -12.98 4.01
CA VAL A 78 5.24 -13.86 3.65
C VAL A 78 4.71 -15.24 3.27
N LEU A 79 3.79 -15.80 4.05
CA LEU A 79 3.12 -17.07 3.71
C LEU A 79 2.41 -16.97 2.36
N TYR A 80 1.67 -15.89 2.13
CA TYR A 80 1.05 -15.62 0.83
C TYR A 80 2.08 -15.52 -0.30
N SER A 81 3.18 -14.79 -0.08
CA SER A 81 4.26 -14.65 -1.07
C SER A 81 4.93 -16.00 -1.36
N LEU A 82 5.15 -16.84 -0.36
CA LEU A 82 5.75 -18.16 -0.55
C LEU A 82 4.81 -19.09 -1.32
N MET A 83 3.52 -19.10 -0.97
CA MET A 83 2.54 -19.96 -1.62
C MET A 83 2.20 -19.54 -3.06
N PHE A 84 2.12 -18.24 -3.34
CA PHE A 84 1.59 -17.74 -4.62
C PHE A 84 2.60 -16.96 -5.45
N ALA A 85 3.47 -16.16 -4.83
CA ALA A 85 4.47 -15.39 -5.58
C ALA A 85 5.68 -16.26 -5.98
N GLY A 86 6.02 -17.29 -5.19
CA GLY A 86 7.06 -18.27 -5.53
C GLY A 86 6.78 -18.97 -6.86
N PRO A 87 5.61 -19.64 -7.02
CA PRO A 87 5.23 -20.24 -8.30
C PRO A 87 5.14 -19.24 -9.45
N LEU A 88 4.71 -18.00 -9.18
CA LEU A 88 4.66 -16.94 -10.21
C LEU A 88 6.06 -16.55 -10.70
N LEU A 89 7.00 -16.35 -9.79
CA LEU A 89 8.39 -16.05 -10.14
C LEU A 89 9.05 -17.23 -10.85
N HIS A 90 8.82 -18.45 -10.38
CA HIS A 90 9.31 -19.66 -11.04
C HIS A 90 8.68 -19.86 -12.42
N PHE A 91 7.43 -19.41 -12.62
CA PHE A 91 6.79 -19.39 -13.93
C PHE A 91 7.43 -18.36 -14.86
N ILE A 92 7.71 -17.15 -14.35
CA ILE A 92 8.42 -16.09 -15.10
C ILE A 92 9.84 -16.53 -15.46
N GLU A 93 10.55 -17.17 -14.53
CA GLU A 93 11.90 -17.73 -14.75
C GLU A 93 11.87 -18.90 -15.74
N PHE A 94 10.93 -19.84 -15.59
CA PHE A 94 10.71 -20.90 -16.55
C PHE A 94 10.42 -20.36 -17.94
N GLU A 95 9.67 -19.26 -18.01
CA GLU A 95 9.36 -18.59 -19.26
C GLU A 95 10.55 -17.86 -19.90
N SER A 96 11.50 -17.41 -19.10
CA SER A 96 12.80 -16.92 -19.58
C SER A 96 13.80 -18.02 -19.94
N SER A 97 13.48 -19.29 -19.64
CA SER A 97 14.39 -20.40 -19.84
C SER A 97 14.46 -20.84 -21.32
N PRO A 98 15.62 -21.31 -21.81
CA PRO A 98 15.77 -21.84 -23.17
C PRO A 98 14.87 -23.05 -23.44
N ASN A 99 14.44 -23.75 -22.39
CA ASN A 99 13.49 -24.85 -22.48
C ASN A 99 12.11 -24.39 -22.95
N LEU A 100 11.69 -23.16 -22.62
CA LEU A 100 10.44 -22.62 -23.15
C LEU A 100 10.58 -22.27 -24.63
N ALA A 101 11.74 -21.78 -25.09
CA ALA A 101 11.96 -21.55 -26.52
C ALA A 101 11.86 -22.86 -27.34
N PHE A 102 12.37 -23.95 -26.78
CA PHE A 102 12.21 -25.28 -27.37
C PHE A 102 10.75 -25.78 -27.32
N ALA A 103 10.07 -25.62 -26.18
CA ALA A 103 8.66 -25.97 -26.06
C ALA A 103 7.80 -25.13 -27.03
N GLN A 104 8.09 -23.83 -27.18
CA GLN A 104 7.45 -22.93 -28.13
C GLN A 104 7.70 -23.37 -29.58
N TYR A 105 8.93 -23.77 -29.91
CA TYR A 105 9.24 -24.32 -31.23
C TYR A 105 8.41 -25.57 -31.52
N LEU A 106 8.35 -26.52 -30.59
CA LEU A 106 7.53 -27.73 -30.72
C LEU A 106 6.04 -27.41 -30.78
N PHE A 107 5.54 -26.54 -29.91
CA PHE A 107 4.13 -26.14 -29.89
C PHE A 107 3.75 -25.37 -31.15
N SER A 108 4.64 -24.58 -31.73
CA SER A 108 4.38 -23.87 -33.01
C SER A 108 4.21 -24.81 -34.20
N ARG A 109 4.74 -26.04 -34.11
CA ARG A 109 4.59 -27.09 -35.13
C ARG A 109 3.30 -27.88 -34.96
N VAL A 110 2.79 -27.99 -33.73
CA VAL A 110 1.65 -28.87 -33.39
C VAL A 110 0.35 -28.09 -33.21
N LEU A 111 0.38 -26.89 -32.62
CA LEU A 111 -0.80 -26.10 -32.30
C LEU A 111 -1.06 -24.97 -33.30
N PRO A 112 -2.34 -24.60 -33.50
CA PRO A 112 -2.74 -23.42 -34.26
C PRO A 112 -2.09 -22.12 -33.75
N ARG A 113 -1.73 -21.22 -34.67
CA ARG A 113 -1.01 -19.96 -34.35
C ARG A 113 -1.75 -19.05 -33.34
N ASN A 114 -3.07 -19.07 -33.33
CA ASN A 114 -3.92 -18.34 -32.39
C ASN A 114 -3.77 -18.82 -30.93
N TRP A 115 -3.38 -20.09 -30.70
CA TRP A 115 -3.11 -20.59 -29.35
C TRP A 115 -1.85 -20.00 -28.73
N MET A 116 -0.85 -19.62 -29.55
CA MET A 116 0.32 -18.92 -29.02
C MET A 116 -0.08 -17.56 -28.44
N ILE A 117 -0.91 -16.77 -29.15
CA ILE A 117 -1.36 -15.46 -28.64
C ILE A 117 -2.06 -15.62 -27.28
N PHE A 118 -2.91 -16.65 -27.13
CA PHE A 118 -3.59 -16.96 -25.88
C PHE A 118 -2.59 -17.28 -24.76
N TYR A 119 -1.65 -18.21 -24.99
CA TYR A 119 -0.67 -18.59 -23.96
C TYR A 119 0.25 -17.42 -23.57
N TYR A 120 0.71 -16.62 -24.55
CA TYR A 120 1.65 -15.53 -24.31
C TYR A 120 1.06 -14.33 -23.55
N TRP A 121 -0.23 -14.03 -23.76
CA TRP A 121 -0.87 -12.82 -23.22
C TRP A 121 -1.98 -13.10 -22.22
N PHE A 122 -2.86 -14.05 -22.53
CA PHE A 122 -4.03 -14.31 -21.70
C PHE A 122 -3.65 -15.04 -20.42
N GLN A 123 -2.81 -16.07 -20.50
CA GLN A 123 -2.39 -16.84 -19.33
C GLN A 123 -1.70 -15.99 -18.25
N PRO A 124 -0.68 -15.15 -18.55
CA PRO A 124 -0.06 -14.31 -17.53
C PRO A 124 -1.03 -13.25 -16.99
N ALA A 125 -1.88 -12.67 -17.83
CA ALA A 125 -2.89 -11.72 -17.38
C ALA A 125 -3.91 -12.37 -16.42
N LEU A 126 -4.38 -13.59 -16.74
CA LEU A 126 -5.27 -14.36 -15.88
C LEU A 126 -4.59 -14.73 -14.55
N PHE A 127 -3.34 -15.19 -14.59
CA PHE A 127 -2.57 -15.50 -13.38
C PHE A 127 -2.41 -14.28 -12.48
N ALA A 128 -2.06 -13.14 -13.06
CA ALA A 128 -1.94 -11.91 -12.29
C ALA A 128 -3.27 -11.41 -11.75
N PHE A 129 -4.37 -11.60 -12.49
CA PHE A 129 -5.71 -11.29 -12.02
C PHE A 129 -6.09 -12.15 -10.81
N VAL A 130 -5.86 -13.47 -10.88
CA VAL A 130 -6.10 -14.39 -9.75
C VAL A 130 -5.22 -14.01 -8.55
N PHE A 131 -3.95 -13.69 -8.79
CA PHE A 131 -3.03 -13.21 -7.75
C PHE A 131 -3.52 -11.90 -7.13
N ALA A 132 -4.00 -10.94 -7.92
CA ALA A 132 -4.57 -9.70 -7.40
C ALA A 132 -5.83 -9.96 -6.56
N LEU A 133 -6.72 -10.85 -7.01
CA LEU A 133 -7.93 -11.23 -6.26
C LEU A 133 -7.60 -11.88 -4.92
N LEU A 134 -6.71 -12.87 -4.92
CA LEU A 134 -6.26 -13.52 -3.68
C LEU A 134 -5.52 -12.53 -2.77
N GLY A 135 -4.67 -11.69 -3.35
CA GLY A 135 -3.99 -10.60 -2.67
C GLY A 135 -4.96 -9.63 -2.01
N CYS A 136 -6.08 -9.28 -2.66
CA CYS A 136 -7.14 -8.46 -2.06
C CYS A 136 -7.77 -9.13 -0.84
N VAL A 137 -8.09 -10.43 -0.94
CA VAL A 137 -8.70 -11.18 0.17
C VAL A 137 -7.72 -11.26 1.34
N VAL A 138 -6.46 -11.63 1.07
CA VAL A 138 -5.40 -11.77 2.08
C VAL A 138 -5.06 -10.42 2.70
N GLY A 139 -4.94 -9.36 1.90
CA GLY A 139 -4.64 -8.02 2.40
C GLY A 139 -5.79 -7.47 3.25
N ALA A 140 -7.04 -7.66 2.84
CA ALA A 140 -8.19 -7.28 3.66
C ALA A 140 -8.24 -8.06 4.98
N PHE A 141 -7.94 -9.36 4.94
CA PHE A 141 -7.86 -10.20 6.13
C PHE A 141 -6.73 -9.77 7.06
N SER A 142 -5.52 -9.54 6.53
CA SER A 142 -4.36 -9.12 7.33
C SER A 142 -4.58 -7.74 7.93
N GLY A 143 -5.13 -6.77 7.19
CA GLY A 143 -5.51 -5.46 7.70
C GLY A 143 -6.52 -5.54 8.85
N ARG A 144 -7.52 -6.42 8.71
CA ARG A 144 -8.51 -6.66 9.78
C ARG A 144 -7.90 -7.32 11.02
N VAL A 145 -6.99 -8.27 10.84
CA VAL A 145 -6.26 -8.90 11.94
C VAL A 145 -5.40 -7.86 12.67
N VAL A 146 -4.61 -7.08 11.95
CA VAL A 146 -3.75 -6.01 12.50
C VAL A 146 -4.58 -4.98 13.29
N ALA A 147 -5.73 -4.56 12.75
CA ALA A 147 -6.63 -3.62 13.44
C ALA A 147 -7.15 -4.16 14.78
N LYS A 148 -7.37 -5.48 14.90
CA LYS A 148 -7.86 -6.10 16.14
C LYS A 148 -6.81 -6.14 17.26
N PHE A 149 -5.52 -6.10 16.93
CA PHE A 149 -4.46 -6.13 17.95
C PHE A 149 -4.38 -4.83 18.77
N GLN A 150 -4.84 -3.71 18.23
CA GLN A 150 -4.82 -2.42 18.93
C GLN A 150 -6.17 -1.69 18.78
N PRO A 151 -7.21 -2.13 19.52
CA PRO A 151 -8.56 -1.58 19.39
C PRO A 151 -8.65 -0.09 19.76
N SER A 152 -7.71 0.41 20.59
CA SER A 152 -7.65 1.82 20.99
C SER A 152 -7.22 2.76 19.84
N ALA A 153 -6.52 2.23 18.84
CA ALA A 153 -5.96 3.02 17.74
C ALA A 153 -5.80 2.19 16.44
N PRO A 154 -6.89 1.67 15.85
CA PRO A 154 -6.83 0.72 14.73
C PRO A 154 -6.34 1.37 13.43
N ILE A 155 -6.67 2.64 13.20
CA ILE A 155 -6.28 3.38 11.98
C ILE A 155 -4.75 3.58 11.92
N PRO A 156 -4.09 4.17 12.94
CA PRO A 156 -2.65 4.43 12.85
C PRO A 156 -1.80 3.15 12.79
N ILE A 157 -2.23 2.04 13.40
CA ILE A 157 -1.48 0.79 13.28
C ILE A 157 -1.62 0.16 11.89
N VAL A 158 -2.81 0.22 11.29
CA VAL A 158 -3.03 -0.29 9.93
C VAL A 158 -2.30 0.57 8.91
N THR A 159 -2.28 1.90 9.07
CA THR A 159 -1.53 2.78 8.17
C THR A 159 -0.03 2.58 8.33
N LEU A 160 0.47 2.35 9.55
CA LEU A 160 1.87 2.01 9.79
C LEU A 160 2.25 0.68 9.14
N TYR A 161 1.39 -0.33 9.25
CA TYR A 161 1.57 -1.62 8.57
C TYR A 161 1.55 -1.45 7.04
N ALA A 162 0.58 -0.76 6.47
CA ALA A 162 0.53 -0.47 5.04
C ALA A 162 1.76 0.31 4.56
N ALA A 163 2.23 1.30 5.33
CA ALA A 163 3.46 2.04 5.04
C ALA A 163 4.70 1.13 5.06
N SER A 164 4.76 0.16 5.98
CA SER A 164 5.84 -0.84 6.01
C SER A 164 5.84 -1.70 4.73
N VAL A 165 4.66 -2.11 4.26
CA VAL A 165 4.51 -2.88 3.01
C VAL A 165 4.93 -2.04 1.79
N CYS A 166 4.53 -0.77 1.73
CA CYS A 166 4.98 0.17 0.70
C CYS A 166 6.50 0.35 0.72
N GLY A 167 7.10 0.52 1.90
CA GLY A 167 8.55 0.66 2.05
C GLY A 167 9.31 -0.56 1.56
N TYR A 168 8.85 -1.76 1.91
CA TYR A 168 9.41 -3.01 1.39
C TYR A 168 9.29 -3.11 -0.13
N GLN A 169 8.12 -2.79 -0.69
CA GLN A 169 7.92 -2.81 -2.15
C GLN A 169 8.89 -1.86 -2.85
N PHE A 170 9.06 -0.65 -2.32
CA PHE A 170 10.00 0.33 -2.84
C PHE A 170 11.45 -0.21 -2.78
N CYS A 171 11.89 -0.69 -1.62
CA CYS A 171 13.23 -1.28 -1.46
C CYS A 171 13.46 -2.45 -2.43
N ARG A 172 12.46 -3.32 -2.62
CA ARG A 172 12.56 -4.45 -3.54
C ARG A 172 12.69 -4.01 -5.00
N ILE A 173 11.94 -2.99 -5.42
CA ILE A 173 12.05 -2.40 -6.76
C ILE A 173 13.43 -1.75 -6.93
N SER A 174 13.87 -0.94 -5.97
CA SER A 174 15.19 -0.29 -6.01
C SER A 174 16.33 -1.32 -6.09
N PHE A 175 16.24 -2.40 -5.30
CA PHE A 175 17.22 -3.48 -5.35
C PHE A 175 17.21 -4.22 -6.68
N ALA A 176 16.02 -4.49 -7.25
CA ALA A 176 15.89 -5.09 -8.57
C ALA A 176 16.52 -4.19 -9.65
N ILE A 177 16.27 -2.88 -9.60
CA ILE A 177 16.86 -1.89 -10.51
C ILE A 177 18.38 -1.86 -10.39
N MET A 178 18.90 -1.86 -9.16
CA MET A 178 20.34 -1.82 -8.90
C MET A 178 21.05 -3.10 -9.38
N LYS A 179 20.45 -4.27 -9.14
CA LYS A 179 21.06 -5.57 -9.44
C LYS A 179 21.00 -5.92 -10.92
N TRP A 180 19.89 -5.60 -11.59
CA TRP A 180 19.60 -6.10 -12.94
C TRP A 180 19.45 -4.98 -13.99
N GLY A 181 19.66 -3.71 -13.63
CA GLY A 181 19.23 -2.57 -14.44
C GLY A 181 17.70 -2.42 -14.39
N LEU A 182 17.09 -1.60 -15.27
CA LEU A 182 15.63 -1.54 -15.35
C LEU A 182 15.10 -2.98 -15.54
N PRO A 183 14.51 -3.59 -14.51
CA PRO A 183 14.33 -5.03 -14.52
C PRO A 183 13.31 -5.33 -15.60
N PHE A 184 13.50 -6.43 -16.32
CA PHE A 184 12.60 -6.94 -17.37
C PHE A 184 12.80 -6.45 -18.82
N VAL A 185 13.86 -5.72 -19.16
CA VAL A 185 14.17 -5.43 -20.58
C VAL A 185 15.18 -6.45 -21.11
N TYR A 186 14.69 -7.63 -21.48
CA TYR A 186 15.47 -8.53 -22.34
C TYR A 186 15.41 -8.00 -23.78
N PRO A 187 16.55 -7.85 -24.48
CA PRO A 187 16.55 -7.41 -25.87
C PRO A 187 15.68 -8.36 -26.71
N GLY A 188 14.64 -7.81 -27.36
CA GLY A 188 13.62 -8.57 -28.11
C GLY A 188 12.32 -8.90 -27.36
N HIS A 189 12.24 -8.67 -26.05
CA HIS A 189 11.04 -8.90 -25.22
C HIS A 189 10.68 -7.72 -24.30
N GLU A 190 11.14 -6.53 -24.64
CA GLU A 190 11.07 -5.31 -23.84
C GLU A 190 9.63 -4.91 -23.46
N VAL A 191 8.73 -4.90 -24.44
CA VAL A 191 7.31 -4.55 -24.25
C VAL A 191 6.64 -5.52 -23.28
N ARG A 192 6.99 -6.81 -23.38
CA ARG A 192 6.41 -7.86 -22.56
C ARG A 192 6.85 -7.74 -21.11
N GLY A 193 8.14 -7.52 -20.88
CA GLY A 193 8.68 -7.34 -19.55
C GLY A 193 8.08 -6.13 -18.83
N LEU A 194 7.93 -5.00 -19.53
CA LEU A 194 7.25 -3.82 -19.01
C LEU A 194 5.78 -4.10 -18.65
N PHE A 195 5.06 -4.82 -19.51
CA PHE A 195 3.67 -5.21 -19.23
C PHE A 195 3.56 -6.07 -17.97
N MET A 196 4.38 -7.11 -17.86
CA MET A 196 4.40 -8.01 -16.69
C MET A 196 4.78 -7.26 -15.41
N PHE A 197 5.75 -6.34 -15.50
CA PHE A 197 6.11 -5.47 -14.38
C PHE A 197 4.93 -4.61 -13.93
N LEU A 198 4.23 -3.93 -14.85
CA LEU A 198 3.07 -3.09 -14.53
C LEU A 198 1.94 -3.90 -13.88
N VAL A 199 1.63 -5.05 -14.45
CA VAL A 199 0.62 -5.97 -13.93
C VAL A 199 0.96 -6.43 -12.51
N HIS A 200 2.24 -6.75 -12.25
CA HIS A 200 2.72 -7.07 -10.91
C HIS A 200 2.62 -5.88 -9.95
N GLN A 201 2.92 -4.65 -10.39
CA GLN A 201 2.75 -3.45 -9.55
C GLN A 201 1.28 -3.19 -9.21
N ILE A 202 0.36 -3.39 -10.16
CA ILE A 202 -1.07 -3.28 -9.93
C ILE A 202 -1.51 -4.27 -8.85
N ALA A 203 -1.06 -5.53 -8.93
CA ALA A 203 -1.37 -6.51 -7.89
C ALA A 203 -0.89 -6.07 -6.49
N TRP A 204 0.34 -5.57 -6.36
CA TRP A 204 0.83 -5.04 -5.08
C TRP A 204 0.03 -3.83 -4.59
N ALA A 205 -0.33 -2.91 -5.48
CA ALA A 205 -1.18 -1.77 -5.13
C ALA A 205 -2.56 -2.22 -4.63
N THR A 206 -3.15 -3.26 -5.24
CA THR A 206 -4.43 -3.82 -4.79
C THR A 206 -4.33 -4.45 -3.40
N ILE A 207 -3.24 -5.14 -3.08
CA ILE A 207 -2.97 -5.66 -1.73
C ILE A 207 -2.92 -4.52 -0.71
N ILE A 208 -2.14 -3.48 -0.99
CA ILE A 208 -2.00 -2.32 -0.09
C ILE A 208 -3.35 -1.63 0.13
N ALA A 209 -4.11 -1.40 -0.95
CA ALA A 209 -5.45 -0.82 -0.86
C ALA A 209 -6.37 -1.70 -0.01
N SER A 210 -6.35 -3.02 -0.23
CA SER A 210 -7.19 -3.96 0.54
C SER A 210 -6.83 -4.01 2.02
N ILE A 211 -5.55 -3.86 2.40
CA ILE A 211 -5.11 -3.73 3.80
C ILE A 211 -5.76 -2.52 4.47
N LEU A 212 -5.72 -1.36 3.80
CA LEU A 212 -6.32 -0.13 4.30
C LEU A 212 -7.84 -0.26 4.45
N PHE A 213 -8.51 -0.89 3.47
CA PHE A 213 -9.94 -1.12 3.53
C PHE A 213 -10.34 -2.13 4.63
N GLY A 214 -9.61 -3.24 4.75
CA GLY A 214 -9.86 -4.28 5.75
C GLY A 214 -9.63 -3.82 7.19
N GLY A 215 -8.72 -2.86 7.40
CA GLY A 215 -8.43 -2.28 8.69
C GLY A 215 -9.43 -1.24 9.22
N GLY A 216 -10.55 -1.00 8.51
CA GLY A 216 -11.66 -0.18 9.00
C GLY A 216 -11.62 1.30 8.63
N LEU A 217 -10.76 1.70 7.67
CA LEU A 217 -10.64 3.09 7.23
C LEU A 217 -11.96 3.66 6.65
N LEU A 218 -12.80 2.81 6.05
CA LEU A 218 -14.16 3.15 5.62
C LEU A 218 -15.11 3.41 6.80
N LYS A 219 -15.00 2.62 7.88
CA LYS A 219 -15.91 2.72 9.02
C LYS A 219 -15.71 4.02 9.79
N ALA A 220 -14.44 4.40 10.00
CA ALA A 220 -14.09 5.69 10.60
C ALA A 220 -14.55 6.89 9.74
N ARG A 221 -14.59 6.74 8.41
CA ARG A 221 -15.12 7.77 7.51
C ARG A 221 -16.62 7.99 7.70
N VAL A 222 -17.38 6.91 7.84
CA VAL A 222 -18.84 6.97 8.03
C VAL A 222 -19.18 7.59 9.39
N GLU A 223 -18.51 7.14 10.47
CA GLU A 223 -18.75 7.65 11.83
C GLU A 223 -18.43 9.15 11.95
N ASN A 224 -17.33 9.61 11.35
CA ASN A 224 -17.00 11.04 11.34
C ASN A 224 -17.94 11.88 10.44
N SER A 225 -18.49 11.32 9.37
CA SER A 225 -19.51 12.03 8.57
C SER A 225 -20.85 12.17 9.31
N SER A 226 -21.23 11.17 10.12
CA SER A 226 -22.45 11.26 10.95
C SER A 226 -22.30 12.26 12.10
N HIS A 227 -21.12 12.36 12.72
CA HIS A 227 -20.88 13.35 13.79
C HIS A 227 -20.81 14.79 13.27
N ALA A 228 -20.35 15.01 12.02
CA ALA A 228 -20.34 16.33 11.40
C ALA A 228 -21.75 16.87 11.09
N GLN A 229 -22.78 16.01 11.10
CA GLN A 229 -24.15 16.34 10.70
C GLN A 229 -25.07 16.69 11.87
N TYR A 230 -24.62 16.44 13.11
CA TYR A 230 -25.26 16.92 14.33
C TYR A 230 -24.36 17.95 15.00
N PRO A 231 -24.48 19.25 14.68
CA PRO A 231 -23.89 20.27 15.52
C PRO A 231 -24.55 20.16 16.89
N THR A 232 -23.74 19.87 17.91
CA THR A 232 -24.16 19.99 19.31
C THR A 232 -24.42 21.47 19.58
N ASP A 233 -25.71 21.82 19.64
CA ASP A 233 -26.20 23.09 20.19
C ASP A 233 -25.85 23.23 21.69
#